data_AF-A0A7S2MY09-F1
#
_entry.id   AF-A0A7S2MY09-F1
#
_cell.length_a   1.000
_cell.length_b   1.000
_cell.length_c   1.000
_cell.angle_alpha   90.00
_cell.angle_beta   90.00
_cell.angle_gamma   90.00
#
_symmetry.space_group_name_H-M   'P 1'
#
loop_
_entity.id
_entity.type
_entity.pdbx_description
1 polymer ?
#
loop_
_entity_poly.entity_id
_entity_poly.type
_entity_poly.pdbx_seq_one_letter_code
_entity_poly.pdbx_strand_id
1 'polypeptide(L)'
;MVAGGGASVVYADTVADYGWGHELANYGEYSGAPSTEETFVYAKTLLSLMMKYKHPDGKFLIIGGGIANFTDVAATFTGLIQALQHFAAEIKEHKIQIWIRRAGPNYLEGLRKVKAASDKLGLGLKVYGPETHITAVIPMALGLTTPLPEPDLSQACGPPRRAAIAGAGSKPSTQKAAPAPSAHTIVTATPETTSIVYGLQNRAVQGMLDFDFMCKRKKPSVEAMVFPFSGNHYVKFYWGTEEILMPVYTTTKEAIQKHPQVSVFINFASFRSVYETTMEAMQYPGVKTVAIIAEGVPEQQTRELVQAAEAKKVGMIGPATVGGIKPGCIRIGNTGGMLDNIVMSRLYRPGSVAYVSKSGGMSNELNNIVCRNSDGVYEGVAIGGDRYPGSRFLDHFLRYQDDAGAKFLLLLGEVGGTDEYDLIDAVKRGRITKPIVAWCVGTCASCFATEVQFGHAGAQARGDMETAAAKNKAMREAGFHVPDSFDKLPELINQVYTQLVQEGVIKETPEGETPQVPMDYTWAKKLGMVRKPANFISSIADDRGEELKYCGVTITEVFQQEMGIGGVLSLLWFRRNLPPACTKFIEMILMV
;
A
#
# COMPACT_ATOMS: atom_id res chain seq x y z
N MET A 1 -0.33 -16.70 -4.60
CA MET A 1 0.75 -15.70 -4.59
C MET A 1 0.14 -14.30 -4.43
N VAL A 2 -0.22 -13.89 -3.22
CA VAL A 2 -0.96 -12.64 -2.98
C VAL A 2 -0.03 -11.63 -2.34
N ALA A 3 -0.07 -10.36 -2.76
CA ALA A 3 0.75 -9.33 -2.13
C ALA A 3 0.01 -8.55 -1.03
N GLY A 4 0.63 -8.48 0.16
CA GLY A 4 0.11 -7.84 1.36
C GLY A 4 -0.47 -8.84 2.37
N GLY A 5 -0.05 -8.74 3.63
CA GLY A 5 -0.55 -9.55 4.76
C GLY A 5 -2.08 -9.60 4.82
N GLY A 6 -2.75 -8.47 5.07
CA GLY A 6 -4.21 -8.43 5.14
C GLY A 6 -4.93 -8.90 3.85
N ALA A 7 -4.37 -8.60 2.67
CA ALA A 7 -4.96 -9.07 1.42
C ALA A 7 -4.87 -10.59 1.30
N SER A 8 -3.72 -11.19 1.59
CA SER A 8 -3.55 -12.65 1.53
C SER A 8 -4.54 -13.39 2.43
N VAL A 9 -4.87 -12.83 3.61
CA VAL A 9 -5.90 -13.36 4.52
C VAL A 9 -7.28 -13.27 3.88
N VAL A 10 -7.65 -12.12 3.30
CA VAL A 10 -8.94 -11.94 2.60
C VAL A 10 -9.11 -12.90 1.41
N TYR A 11 -8.04 -13.17 0.66
CA TYR A 11 -8.09 -14.18 -0.41
C TYR A 11 -8.27 -15.59 0.15
N ALA A 12 -7.58 -15.95 1.23
CA ALA A 12 -7.73 -17.26 1.88
C ALA A 12 -9.13 -17.44 2.47
N ASP A 13 -9.67 -16.42 3.14
CA ASP A 13 -11.07 -16.34 3.61
C ASP A 13 -12.02 -16.62 2.46
N THR A 14 -11.86 -15.91 1.33
CA THR A 14 -12.77 -16.08 0.20
C THR A 14 -12.72 -17.48 -0.40
N VAL A 15 -11.54 -18.09 -0.52
CA VAL A 15 -11.42 -19.50 -0.97
C VAL A 15 -12.18 -20.44 -0.01
N ALA A 16 -12.04 -20.21 1.29
CA ALA A 16 -12.76 -20.98 2.32
C ALA A 16 -14.28 -20.76 2.27
N ASP A 17 -14.73 -19.51 2.14
CA ASP A 17 -16.14 -19.11 2.09
C ASP A 17 -16.88 -19.77 0.91
N TYR A 18 -16.20 -19.98 -0.22
CA TYR A 18 -16.74 -20.72 -1.37
C TYR A 18 -16.64 -22.26 -1.24
N GLY A 19 -16.19 -22.79 -0.10
CA GLY A 19 -16.12 -24.23 0.18
C GLY A 19 -14.84 -24.92 -0.27
N TRP A 20 -13.84 -24.17 -0.74
CA TRP A 20 -12.59 -24.70 -1.31
C TRP A 20 -11.41 -24.66 -0.34
N GLY A 21 -11.64 -24.44 0.96
CA GLY A 21 -10.58 -24.36 1.97
C GLY A 21 -9.70 -25.62 2.03
N HIS A 22 -10.26 -26.80 1.75
CA HIS A 22 -9.53 -28.07 1.72
C HIS A 22 -8.59 -28.23 0.51
N GLU A 23 -8.82 -27.47 -0.57
CA GLU A 23 -7.96 -27.42 -1.77
C GLU A 23 -6.94 -26.27 -1.72
N LEU A 24 -6.97 -25.44 -0.66
CA LEU A 24 -6.03 -24.34 -0.49
C LEU A 24 -4.63 -24.88 -0.18
N ALA A 25 -3.78 -24.92 -1.21
CA ALA A 25 -2.45 -25.53 -1.13
C ALA A 25 -1.44 -24.76 -0.27
N ASN A 26 -1.58 -23.43 -0.13
CA ASN A 26 -0.69 -22.63 0.69
C ASN A 26 -1.34 -21.33 1.18
N TYR A 27 -0.86 -20.86 2.34
CA TYR A 27 -0.95 -19.46 2.72
C TYR A 27 0.44 -18.81 2.53
N GLY A 28 0.47 -17.58 2.05
CA GLY A 28 1.71 -16.84 1.86
C GLY A 28 1.48 -15.48 1.23
N GLU A 29 2.33 -14.54 1.59
CA GLU A 29 2.24 -13.16 1.14
C GLU A 29 3.61 -12.62 0.69
N TYR A 30 3.60 -11.50 -0.02
CA TYR A 30 4.79 -10.70 -0.26
C TYR A 30 4.42 -9.21 -0.19
N SER A 31 5.16 -8.41 0.57
CA SER A 31 4.91 -6.98 0.73
C SER A 31 6.18 -6.22 1.12
N GLY A 32 6.08 -4.96 1.52
CA GLY A 32 7.26 -4.14 1.83
C GLY A 32 8.06 -3.64 0.62
N ALA A 33 7.47 -3.71 -0.59
CA ALA A 33 8.09 -3.34 -1.86
C ALA A 33 9.37 -4.16 -2.20
N PRO A 34 9.23 -5.49 -2.36
CA PRO A 34 10.35 -6.33 -2.74
C PRO A 34 10.85 -5.99 -4.14
N SER A 35 12.12 -6.29 -4.37
CA SER A 35 12.79 -6.17 -5.65
C SER A 35 12.27 -7.17 -6.69
N THR A 36 12.66 -6.94 -7.95
CA THR A 36 12.43 -7.88 -9.05
C THR A 36 12.97 -9.27 -8.71
N GLU A 37 14.19 -9.34 -8.19
CA GLU A 37 14.88 -10.61 -7.90
C GLU A 37 14.20 -11.37 -6.74
N GLU A 38 13.86 -10.68 -5.65
CA GLU A 38 13.13 -11.31 -4.54
C GLU A 38 11.77 -11.84 -5.01
N THR A 39 11.08 -11.09 -5.87
CA THR A 39 9.80 -11.53 -6.44
C THR A 39 9.98 -12.73 -7.37
N PHE A 40 11.05 -12.76 -8.17
CA PHE A 40 11.40 -13.90 -9.01
C PHE A 40 11.65 -15.16 -8.19
N VAL A 41 12.50 -15.08 -7.15
CA VAL A 41 12.81 -16.21 -6.27
C VAL A 41 11.55 -16.73 -5.57
N TYR A 42 10.70 -15.83 -5.08
CA TYR A 42 9.43 -16.20 -4.44
C TYR A 42 8.49 -16.90 -5.42
N ALA A 43 8.26 -16.32 -6.61
CA ALA A 43 7.41 -16.90 -7.64
C ALA A 43 7.94 -18.26 -8.15
N LYS A 44 9.26 -18.36 -8.37
CA LYS A 44 9.95 -19.59 -8.77
C LYS A 44 9.74 -20.69 -7.74
N THR A 45 9.84 -20.36 -6.46
CA THR A 45 9.63 -21.30 -5.35
C THR A 45 8.20 -21.83 -5.36
N LEU A 46 7.19 -20.94 -5.45
CA LEU A 46 5.79 -21.36 -5.50
C LEU A 46 5.47 -22.23 -6.72
N LEU A 47 5.94 -21.86 -7.91
CA LEU A 47 5.73 -22.65 -9.13
C LEU A 47 6.35 -24.04 -9.00
N SER A 48 7.58 -24.14 -8.49
CA SER A 48 8.24 -25.45 -8.28
C SER A 48 7.48 -26.35 -7.28
N LEU A 49 6.89 -25.78 -6.22
CA LEU A 49 6.03 -26.52 -5.30
C LEU A 49 4.74 -26.99 -5.97
N MET A 50 4.08 -26.12 -6.73
CA MET A 50 2.83 -26.45 -7.44
C MET A 50 3.03 -27.55 -8.50
N MET A 51 4.24 -27.72 -9.03
CA MET A 51 4.54 -28.68 -10.09
C MET A 51 5.03 -30.04 -9.57
N LYS A 52 5.10 -30.27 -8.25
CA LYS A 52 5.52 -31.58 -7.71
C LYS A 52 4.60 -32.75 -8.10
N TYR A 53 3.30 -32.48 -8.22
CA TYR A 53 2.28 -33.50 -8.53
C TYR A 53 1.27 -32.94 -9.53
N LYS A 54 0.70 -33.79 -10.38
CA LYS A 54 -0.43 -33.42 -11.24
C LYS A 54 -1.74 -33.57 -10.47
N HIS A 55 -2.71 -32.72 -10.79
CA HIS A 55 -4.08 -32.83 -10.30
C HIS A 55 -4.99 -33.12 -11.51
N PRO A 56 -5.98 -34.02 -11.42
CA PRO A 56 -6.82 -34.41 -12.57
C PRO A 56 -7.49 -33.22 -13.26
N ASP A 57 -7.98 -32.27 -12.46
CA ASP A 57 -8.69 -31.08 -12.94
C ASP A 57 -7.77 -29.90 -13.27
N GLY A 58 -6.45 -30.09 -13.18
CA GLY A 58 -5.49 -29.01 -13.20
C GLY A 58 -5.44 -28.25 -11.87
N LYS A 59 -4.82 -27.08 -11.87
CA LYS A 59 -4.62 -26.26 -10.65
C LYS A 59 -4.87 -24.79 -10.94
N PHE A 60 -5.09 -24.01 -9.88
CA PHE A 60 -5.25 -22.57 -9.97
C PHE A 60 -4.09 -21.85 -9.28
N LEU A 61 -3.51 -20.86 -9.97
CA LEU A 61 -2.57 -19.91 -9.39
C LEU A 61 -3.25 -18.53 -9.33
N ILE A 62 -3.64 -18.14 -8.12
CA ILE A 62 -4.20 -16.80 -7.86
C ILE A 62 -3.05 -15.84 -7.52
N ILE A 63 -2.87 -14.83 -8.37
CA ILE A 63 -1.89 -13.75 -8.21
C ILE A 63 -2.64 -12.47 -7.87
N GLY A 64 -2.75 -12.20 -6.57
CA GLY A 64 -3.73 -11.23 -6.06
C GLY A 64 -3.14 -10.07 -5.27
N GLY A 65 -4.05 -9.21 -4.83
CA GLY A 65 -3.95 -8.42 -3.62
C GLY A 65 -4.55 -7.03 -3.74
N GLY A 66 -4.49 -6.29 -2.64
CA GLY A 66 -5.05 -4.94 -2.56
C GLY A 66 -4.30 -3.93 -3.44
N ILE A 67 -4.88 -2.75 -3.60
CA ILE A 67 -4.19 -1.63 -4.27
C ILE A 67 -2.95 -1.25 -3.44
N ALA A 68 -1.76 -1.44 -4.00
CA ALA A 68 -0.52 -1.11 -3.28
C ALA A 68 -0.38 0.40 -3.04
N ASN A 69 0.24 0.77 -1.93
CA ASN A 69 0.58 2.16 -1.62
C ASN A 69 1.93 2.55 -2.25
N PHE A 70 2.96 1.70 -2.09
CA PHE A 70 4.33 2.03 -2.52
C PHE A 70 5.04 0.90 -3.28
N THR A 71 4.53 -0.32 -3.24
CA THR A 71 5.09 -1.43 -4.02
C THR A 71 4.91 -1.18 -5.52
N ASP A 72 6.01 -1.19 -6.26
CA ASP A 72 6.01 -1.08 -7.72
C ASP A 72 5.52 -2.39 -8.35
N VAL A 73 4.30 -2.34 -8.90
CA VAL A 73 3.67 -3.51 -9.52
C VAL A 73 4.41 -3.91 -10.80
N ALA A 74 4.98 -2.97 -11.56
CA ALA A 74 5.72 -3.30 -12.78
C ALA A 74 7.05 -3.99 -12.47
N ALA A 75 7.76 -3.57 -11.42
CA ALA A 75 9.00 -4.21 -10.97
C ALA A 75 8.72 -5.64 -10.47
N THR A 76 7.77 -5.79 -9.54
CA THR A 76 7.40 -7.12 -9.01
C THR A 76 6.89 -8.06 -10.12
N PHE A 77 6.10 -7.55 -11.07
CA PHE A 77 5.62 -8.38 -12.18
C PHE A 77 6.73 -8.72 -13.18
N THR A 78 7.82 -7.94 -13.26
CA THR A 78 8.99 -8.33 -14.05
C THR A 78 9.63 -9.60 -13.49
N GLY A 79 9.74 -9.73 -12.17
CA GLY A 79 10.22 -10.96 -11.51
C GLY A 79 9.26 -12.14 -11.72
N LEU A 80 7.94 -11.91 -11.64
CA LEU A 80 6.93 -12.91 -11.99
C LEU A 80 7.08 -13.40 -13.43
N ILE A 81 7.26 -12.49 -14.40
CA ILE A 81 7.41 -12.83 -15.81
C ILE A 81 8.64 -13.72 -16.03
N GLN A 82 9.77 -13.43 -15.36
CA GLN A 82 10.95 -14.28 -15.42
C GLN A 82 10.65 -15.71 -14.92
N ALA A 83 9.87 -15.85 -13.84
CA ALA A 83 9.47 -17.16 -13.32
C ALA A 83 8.50 -17.89 -14.26
N LEU A 84 7.54 -17.18 -14.88
CA LEU A 84 6.62 -17.75 -15.87
C LEU A 84 7.35 -18.22 -17.12
N GLN A 85 8.36 -17.47 -17.57
CA GLN A 85 9.21 -17.87 -18.70
C GLN A 85 10.01 -19.14 -18.38
N HIS A 86 10.51 -19.26 -17.14
CA HIS A 86 11.29 -20.41 -16.71
C HIS A 86 10.48 -21.72 -16.68
N PHE A 87 9.18 -21.66 -16.34
CA PHE A 87 8.33 -22.84 -16.17
C PHE A 87 7.18 -22.96 -17.19
N ALA A 88 7.26 -22.28 -18.33
CA ALA A 88 6.12 -22.16 -19.25
C ALA A 88 5.61 -23.52 -19.78
N ALA A 89 6.50 -24.50 -19.97
CA ALA A 89 6.13 -25.83 -20.45
C ALA A 89 5.41 -26.64 -19.36
N GLU A 90 5.95 -26.61 -18.14
CA GLU A 90 5.45 -27.29 -16.96
C GLU A 90 4.09 -26.73 -16.52
N ILE A 91 3.89 -25.41 -16.62
CA ILE A 91 2.60 -24.76 -16.37
C ILE A 91 1.50 -25.37 -17.25
N LYS A 92 1.78 -25.59 -18.54
CA LYS A 92 0.84 -26.20 -19.49
C LYS A 92 0.64 -27.68 -19.18
N GLU A 93 1.72 -28.40 -18.91
CA GLU A 93 1.66 -29.83 -18.59
C GLU A 93 0.80 -30.12 -17.35
N HIS A 94 0.91 -29.25 -16.33
CA HIS A 94 0.14 -29.35 -15.09
C HIS A 94 -1.25 -28.69 -15.19
N LYS A 95 -1.64 -28.17 -16.36
CA LYS A 95 -2.91 -27.46 -16.60
C LYS A 95 -3.17 -26.36 -15.56
N ILE A 96 -2.13 -25.57 -15.25
CA ILE A 96 -2.23 -24.50 -14.25
C ILE A 96 -2.90 -23.29 -14.89
N GLN A 97 -4.06 -22.89 -14.35
CA GLN A 97 -4.78 -21.69 -14.75
C GLN A 97 -4.37 -20.51 -13.87
N ILE A 98 -4.00 -19.39 -14.49
CA ILE A 98 -3.45 -18.22 -13.77
C ILE A 98 -4.44 -17.06 -13.85
N TRP A 99 -4.79 -16.53 -12.68
CA TRP A 99 -5.72 -15.42 -12.53
C TRP A 99 -5.08 -14.29 -11.73
N ILE A 100 -5.04 -13.09 -12.31
CA ILE A 100 -4.34 -11.94 -11.75
C ILE A 100 -5.33 -10.81 -11.44
N ARG A 101 -5.32 -10.32 -10.20
CA ARG A 101 -5.93 -9.03 -9.83
C ARG A 101 -4.92 -8.19 -9.06
N ARG A 102 -4.48 -7.07 -9.64
CA ARG A 102 -3.51 -6.20 -8.98
C ARG A 102 -3.64 -4.73 -9.38
N ALA A 103 -3.32 -3.85 -8.44
CA ALA A 103 -3.30 -2.40 -8.62
C ALA A 103 -2.26 -1.74 -7.70
N GLY A 104 -2.00 -0.45 -7.91
CA GLY A 104 -0.98 0.34 -7.20
C GLY A 104 0.04 0.97 -8.14
N PRO A 105 1.18 1.47 -7.63
CA PRO A 105 2.21 2.11 -8.46
C PRO A 105 2.59 1.28 -9.68
N ASN A 106 2.51 1.89 -10.87
CA ASN A 106 2.85 1.30 -12.17
C ASN A 106 2.07 0.03 -12.55
N TYR A 107 0.87 -0.20 -11.97
CA TYR A 107 0.10 -1.42 -12.24
C TYR A 107 -0.25 -1.62 -13.71
N LEU A 108 -0.60 -0.56 -14.44
CA LEU A 108 -1.00 -0.66 -15.85
C LEU A 108 0.14 -1.23 -16.71
N GLU A 109 1.38 -0.78 -16.46
CA GLU A 109 2.58 -1.32 -17.10
C GLU A 109 2.80 -2.79 -16.71
N GLY A 110 2.67 -3.12 -15.42
CA GLY A 110 2.78 -4.50 -14.93
C GLY A 110 1.77 -5.45 -15.59
N LEU A 111 0.48 -5.08 -15.60
CA LEU A 111 -0.59 -5.87 -16.22
C LEU A 111 -0.37 -6.06 -17.73
N ARG A 112 0.03 -5.01 -18.45
CA ARG A 112 0.37 -5.11 -19.89
C ARG A 112 1.53 -6.07 -20.13
N LYS A 113 2.61 -5.93 -19.36
CA LYS A 113 3.82 -6.77 -19.50
C LYS A 113 3.52 -8.24 -19.26
N VAL A 114 2.79 -8.56 -18.19
CA VAL A 114 2.48 -9.96 -17.85
C VAL A 114 1.49 -10.57 -18.84
N LYS A 115 0.53 -9.79 -19.35
CA LYS A 115 -0.38 -10.25 -20.41
C LYS A 115 0.36 -10.55 -21.70
N ALA A 116 1.20 -9.62 -22.17
CA ALA A 116 2.01 -9.83 -23.38
C ALA A 116 2.97 -11.03 -23.25
N ALA A 117 3.57 -11.21 -22.06
CA ALA A 117 4.39 -12.38 -21.78
C ALA A 117 3.58 -13.69 -21.85
N SER A 118 2.38 -13.72 -21.27
CA SER A 118 1.48 -14.87 -21.36
C SER A 118 1.06 -15.20 -22.77
N ASP A 119 0.71 -14.20 -23.58
CA ASP A 119 0.28 -14.41 -24.96
C ASP A 119 1.43 -15.01 -25.78
N LYS A 120 2.65 -14.52 -25.59
CA LYS A 120 3.86 -15.09 -26.21
C LYS A 120 4.13 -16.53 -25.75
N LEU A 121 3.91 -16.82 -24.47
CA LEU A 121 4.14 -18.14 -23.89
C LEU A 121 2.97 -19.10 -24.12
N GLY A 122 1.80 -18.62 -24.55
CA GLY A 122 0.57 -19.41 -24.70
C GLY A 122 0.00 -19.93 -23.37
N LEU A 123 0.08 -19.14 -22.29
CA LEU A 123 -0.39 -19.56 -20.95
C LEU A 123 -1.87 -19.24 -20.69
N GLY A 124 -2.50 -18.40 -21.51
CA GLY A 124 -3.92 -18.08 -21.41
C GLY A 124 -4.34 -17.40 -20.10
N LEU A 125 -3.43 -16.72 -19.40
CA LEU A 125 -3.76 -16.08 -18.12
C LEU A 125 -4.75 -14.91 -18.27
N LYS A 126 -5.48 -14.65 -17.18
CA LYS A 126 -6.46 -13.57 -17.06
C LYS A 126 -5.96 -12.46 -16.16
N VAL A 127 -6.08 -11.19 -16.60
CA VAL A 127 -5.65 -10.01 -15.83
C VAL A 127 -6.80 -9.07 -15.52
N TYR A 128 -6.78 -8.52 -14.31
CA TYR A 128 -7.78 -7.58 -13.79
C TYR A 128 -7.12 -6.46 -12.97
N GLY A 129 -7.66 -5.25 -13.06
CA GLY A 129 -7.16 -4.05 -12.40
C GLY A 129 -8.01 -3.61 -11.19
N PRO A 130 -7.91 -2.34 -10.78
CA PRO A 130 -8.62 -1.79 -9.61
C PRO A 130 -10.13 -1.63 -9.81
N GLU A 131 -10.62 -1.66 -11.06
CA GLU A 131 -12.04 -1.69 -11.40
C GLU A 131 -12.72 -2.99 -10.99
N THR A 132 -11.94 -4.07 -10.86
CA THR A 132 -12.43 -5.39 -10.43
C THR A 132 -12.27 -5.54 -8.92
N HIS A 133 -13.32 -6.03 -8.25
CA HIS A 133 -13.27 -6.29 -6.81
C HIS A 133 -12.12 -7.24 -6.46
N ILE A 134 -11.43 -6.96 -5.34
CA ILE A 134 -10.19 -7.64 -4.95
C ILE A 134 -10.27 -9.17 -5.05
N THR A 135 -11.33 -9.77 -4.54
CA THR A 135 -11.50 -11.23 -4.51
C THR A 135 -12.29 -11.81 -5.67
N ALA A 136 -12.77 -11.01 -6.62
CA ALA A 136 -13.66 -11.47 -7.70
C ALA A 136 -13.01 -12.55 -8.57
N VAL A 137 -11.69 -12.56 -8.70
CA VAL A 137 -10.96 -13.56 -9.47
C VAL A 137 -11.09 -14.98 -8.92
N ILE A 138 -11.43 -15.15 -7.63
CA ILE A 138 -11.58 -16.47 -7.01
C ILE A 138 -12.84 -17.19 -7.54
N PRO A 139 -14.06 -16.67 -7.36
CA PRO A 139 -15.25 -17.34 -7.89
C PRO A 139 -15.24 -17.44 -9.42
N MET A 140 -14.59 -16.51 -10.13
CA MET A 140 -14.39 -16.62 -11.58
C MET A 140 -13.46 -17.79 -11.94
N ALA A 141 -12.35 -17.96 -11.22
CA ALA A 141 -11.41 -19.07 -11.45
C ALA A 141 -12.05 -20.42 -11.13
N LEU A 142 -12.85 -20.49 -10.06
CA LEU A 142 -13.55 -21.71 -9.63
C LEU A 142 -14.80 -22.03 -10.47
N GLY A 143 -15.14 -21.22 -11.47
CA GLY A 143 -16.33 -21.41 -12.31
C GLY A 143 -17.66 -21.20 -11.58
N LEU A 144 -17.64 -20.54 -10.42
CA LEU A 144 -18.82 -20.25 -9.59
C LEU A 144 -19.57 -19.00 -10.08
N THR A 145 -18.87 -18.10 -10.77
CA THR A 145 -19.44 -16.92 -11.39
C THR A 145 -18.97 -16.77 -12.83
N THR A 146 -19.78 -16.11 -13.66
CA THR A 146 -19.40 -15.78 -15.03
C THR A 146 -18.18 -14.85 -15.03
N PRO A 147 -17.09 -15.20 -15.74
CA PRO A 147 -15.92 -14.34 -15.82
C PRO A 147 -16.24 -12.97 -16.42
N LEU A 148 -15.80 -11.92 -15.72
CA LEU A 148 -15.84 -10.55 -16.24
C LEU A 148 -14.89 -10.41 -17.44
N PRO A 149 -15.21 -9.54 -18.41
CA PRO A 149 -14.29 -9.21 -19.49
C PRO A 149 -12.99 -8.61 -18.92
N GLU A 150 -11.86 -8.97 -19.53
CA GLU A 150 -10.58 -8.35 -19.19
C GLU A 150 -10.64 -6.84 -19.50
N PRO A 151 -10.11 -5.96 -18.62
CA PRO A 151 -10.21 -4.52 -18.78
C PRO A 151 -9.37 -4.02 -19.97
N ASP A 152 -9.75 -2.86 -20.51
CA ASP A 152 -8.88 -2.16 -21.45
C ASP A 152 -7.65 -1.62 -20.72
N LEU A 153 -6.50 -2.23 -20.99
CA LEU A 153 -5.24 -1.82 -20.41
C LEU A 153 -4.63 -0.61 -21.12
N SER A 154 -5.30 0.06 -22.06
CA SER A 154 -4.76 1.23 -22.79
C SER A 154 -4.65 2.49 -21.92
N GLN A 155 -5.49 2.62 -20.87
CA GLN A 155 -5.53 3.77 -19.97
C GLN A 155 -5.77 3.34 -18.52
N ALA A 156 -5.42 4.21 -17.58
CA ALA A 156 -5.69 3.95 -16.17
C ALA A 156 -7.20 4.07 -15.86
N CYS A 157 -7.68 3.29 -14.90
CA CYS A 157 -9.04 3.40 -14.41
C CYS A 157 -9.30 4.79 -13.81
N GLY A 158 -10.33 5.48 -14.31
CA GLY A 158 -10.79 6.74 -13.75
C GLY A 158 -11.64 6.54 -12.48
N PRO A 159 -12.00 7.65 -11.79
CA PRO A 159 -12.90 7.57 -10.65
C PRO A 159 -14.26 6.97 -11.05
N PRO A 160 -14.87 6.14 -10.20
CA PRO A 160 -16.17 5.55 -10.49
C PRO A 160 -17.23 6.64 -10.68
N ARG A 161 -18.23 6.40 -11.54
CA ARG A 161 -19.44 7.25 -11.60
C ARG A 161 -20.52 6.63 -10.72
N ARG A 162 -21.10 7.43 -9.83
CA ARG A 162 -22.24 7.05 -8.97
C ARG A 162 -23.39 8.02 -9.23
N ALA A 163 -24.61 7.49 -9.34
CA ALA A 163 -25.80 8.34 -9.38
C ALA A 163 -26.01 8.98 -8.00
N ALA A 164 -26.31 10.28 -7.97
CA ALA A 164 -26.64 10.96 -6.74
C ALA A 164 -27.90 10.34 -6.11
N ILE A 165 -27.89 10.18 -4.79
CA ILE A 165 -29.05 9.65 -4.06
C ILE A 165 -29.97 10.81 -3.73
N ALA A 166 -31.24 10.72 -4.12
CA ALA A 166 -32.24 11.72 -3.75
C ALA A 166 -32.43 11.74 -2.24
N GLY A 167 -32.07 12.84 -1.58
CA GLY A 167 -32.38 13.03 -0.17
C GLY A 167 -33.88 13.17 0.02
N ALA A 168 -34.46 12.45 0.99
CA ALA A 168 -35.83 12.73 1.41
C ALA A 168 -35.84 14.06 2.20
N GLY A 169 -36.91 14.84 2.06
CA GLY A 169 -37.12 16.05 2.88
C GLY A 169 -36.94 15.72 4.36
N SER A 170 -36.24 16.60 5.09
CA SER A 170 -35.77 16.36 6.46
C SER A 170 -36.88 15.79 7.35
N LYS A 171 -36.84 14.48 7.63
CA LYS A 171 -37.54 13.97 8.81
C LYS A 171 -36.77 14.47 10.02
N PRO A 172 -37.44 14.97 11.08
CA PRO A 172 -36.75 15.34 12.31
C PRO A 172 -36.06 14.09 12.85
N SER A 173 -34.74 14.02 12.72
CA SER A 173 -33.97 12.89 13.19
C SER A 173 -34.03 12.88 14.72
N THR A 174 -34.51 11.79 15.31
CA THR A 174 -34.30 11.47 16.73
C THR A 174 -32.85 11.04 16.96
N GLN A 175 -31.88 11.86 16.55
CA GLN A 175 -30.48 11.61 16.87
C GLN A 175 -30.32 11.80 18.39
N LYS A 176 -29.91 10.73 19.07
CA LYS A 176 -29.48 10.83 20.47
C LYS A 176 -28.41 11.92 20.57
N ALA A 177 -28.50 12.76 21.61
CA ALA A 177 -27.50 13.79 21.87
C ALA A 177 -26.09 13.17 21.82
N ALA A 178 -25.19 13.83 21.10
CA ALA A 178 -23.81 13.36 20.99
C ALA A 178 -23.19 13.27 22.40
N PRO A 179 -22.47 12.19 22.73
CA PRO A 179 -21.73 12.09 23.98
C PRO A 179 -20.73 13.24 24.14
N ALA A 180 -20.39 13.59 25.38
CA ALA A 180 -19.39 14.62 25.65
C ALA A 180 -18.03 14.23 25.03
N PRO A 181 -17.30 15.17 24.40
CA PRO A 181 -16.01 14.88 23.79
C PRO A 181 -14.98 14.38 24.80
N SER A 182 -14.10 13.48 24.35
CA SER A 182 -12.97 12.99 25.15
C SER A 182 -11.66 13.67 24.75
N ALA A 183 -10.67 13.64 25.65
CA ALA A 183 -9.31 14.03 25.28
C ALA A 183 -8.70 12.98 24.34
N HIS A 184 -8.03 13.42 23.28
CA HIS A 184 -7.36 12.55 22.31
C HIS A 184 -5.86 12.86 22.25
N THR A 185 -5.03 11.83 22.17
CA THR A 185 -3.57 11.95 22.08
C THR A 185 -3.08 12.11 20.64
N ILE A 186 -3.80 11.54 19.67
CA ILE A 186 -3.51 11.69 18.25
C ILE A 186 -4.08 13.02 17.74
N VAL A 187 -3.28 13.76 17.00
CA VAL A 187 -3.67 15.04 16.38
C VAL A 187 -4.85 14.81 15.44
N THR A 188 -5.93 15.57 15.65
CA THR A 188 -6.97 15.75 14.64
C THR A 188 -6.40 16.65 13.55
N ALA A 189 -6.00 16.04 12.43
CA ALA A 189 -5.38 16.78 11.35
C ALA A 189 -6.34 17.81 10.73
N THR A 190 -5.77 18.96 10.37
CA THR A 190 -6.41 20.06 9.65
C THR A 190 -5.57 20.43 8.42
N PRO A 191 -6.07 21.29 7.50
CA PRO A 191 -5.29 21.81 6.38
C PRO A 191 -4.04 22.61 6.78
N GLU A 192 -3.88 22.95 8.07
CA GLU A 192 -2.73 23.65 8.62
C GLU A 192 -1.71 22.72 9.27
N THR A 193 -2.07 21.45 9.52
CA THR A 193 -1.17 20.46 10.12
C THR A 193 0.08 20.29 9.26
N THR A 194 1.24 20.29 9.92
CA THR A 194 2.54 20.09 9.28
C THR A 194 3.39 19.06 10.01
N SER A 195 4.37 18.56 9.28
CA SER A 195 5.18 17.41 9.64
C SER A 195 6.67 17.60 9.37
N ILE A 196 7.48 16.83 10.09
CA ILE A 196 8.87 16.53 9.75
C ILE A 196 8.95 15.06 9.33
N VAL A 197 9.73 14.78 8.29
CA VAL A 197 9.99 13.41 7.82
C VAL A 197 11.41 13.00 8.21
N TYR A 198 11.53 11.92 8.99
CA TYR A 198 12.83 11.32 9.31
C TYR A 198 13.19 10.26 8.28
N GLY A 199 14.34 10.43 7.63
CA GLY A 199 14.82 9.61 6.51
C GLY A 199 14.75 10.36 5.16
N LEU A 200 15.66 10.04 4.23
CA LEU A 200 15.74 10.67 2.91
C LEU A 200 14.71 10.07 1.93
N GLN A 201 13.42 10.30 2.21
CA GLN A 201 12.30 9.71 1.49
C GLN A 201 11.70 10.64 0.43
N ASN A 202 12.50 11.02 -0.56
CA ASN A 202 12.11 12.04 -1.56
C ASN A 202 10.80 11.68 -2.31
N ARG A 203 10.58 10.41 -2.67
CA ARG A 203 9.34 10.01 -3.35
C ARG A 203 8.10 10.14 -2.45
N ALA A 204 8.22 9.78 -1.17
CA ALA A 204 7.12 9.88 -0.22
C ALA A 204 6.78 11.36 0.04
N VAL A 205 7.81 12.19 0.26
CA VAL A 205 7.66 13.64 0.46
C VAL A 205 7.05 14.29 -0.77
N GLN A 206 7.54 14.01 -1.99
CA GLN A 206 6.95 14.55 -3.21
C GLN A 206 5.47 14.19 -3.32
N GLY A 207 5.11 12.92 -3.10
CA GLY A 207 3.72 12.51 -3.17
C GLY A 207 2.82 13.13 -2.07
N MET A 208 3.38 13.45 -0.90
CA MET A 208 2.65 14.24 0.12
C MET A 208 2.38 15.66 -0.39
N LEU A 209 3.40 16.32 -0.96
CA LEU A 209 3.28 17.66 -1.54
C LEU A 209 2.31 17.71 -2.72
N ASP A 210 2.32 16.68 -3.58
CA ASP A 210 1.38 16.60 -4.70
C ASP A 210 -0.07 16.44 -4.19
N PHE A 211 -0.27 15.60 -3.17
CA PHE A 211 -1.55 15.46 -2.50
C PHE A 211 -2.02 16.78 -1.87
N ASP A 212 -1.11 17.50 -1.20
CA ASP A 212 -1.40 18.78 -0.58
C ASP A 212 -1.84 19.83 -1.61
N PHE A 213 -1.14 19.89 -2.74
CA PHE A 213 -1.48 20.76 -3.86
C PHE A 213 -2.84 20.41 -4.46
N MET A 214 -3.11 19.12 -4.69
CA MET A 214 -4.42 18.65 -5.16
C MET A 214 -5.55 18.98 -4.19
N CYS A 215 -5.28 18.92 -2.88
CA CYS A 215 -6.20 19.31 -1.83
C CYS A 215 -6.37 20.83 -1.70
N LYS A 216 -5.71 21.62 -2.55
CA LYS A 216 -5.71 23.09 -2.54
C LYS A 216 -5.24 23.66 -1.21
N ARG A 217 -4.29 23.00 -0.55
CA ARG A 217 -3.65 23.55 0.65
C ARG A 217 -2.88 24.81 0.31
N LYS A 218 -2.77 25.70 1.31
CA LYS A 218 -2.00 26.94 1.17
C LYS A 218 -0.49 26.73 1.31
N LYS A 219 -0.08 25.64 1.96
CA LYS A 219 1.33 25.31 2.18
C LYS A 219 1.55 23.79 2.22
N PRO A 220 2.78 23.32 1.93
CA PRO A 220 3.17 21.92 2.10
C PRO A 220 2.88 21.40 3.52
N SER A 221 2.54 20.12 3.62
CA SER A 221 2.41 19.40 4.89
C SER A 221 3.77 18.96 5.44
N VAL A 222 4.84 18.98 4.65
CA VAL A 222 6.21 18.69 5.10
C VAL A 222 7.01 19.99 5.14
N GLU A 223 7.51 20.35 6.32
CA GLU A 223 8.29 21.58 6.53
C GLU A 223 9.80 21.31 6.43
N ALA A 224 10.23 20.11 6.82
CA ALA A 224 11.62 19.69 6.75
C ALA A 224 11.80 18.17 6.77
N MET A 225 13.01 17.74 6.42
CA MET A 225 13.45 16.36 6.57
C MET A 225 14.62 16.26 7.54
N VAL A 226 14.81 15.09 8.15
CA VAL A 226 15.97 14.75 8.99
C VAL A 226 16.71 13.57 8.37
N PHE A 227 18.00 13.73 8.09
CA PHE A 227 18.85 12.66 7.57
C PHE A 227 20.25 12.70 8.20
N PRO A 228 20.57 11.78 9.13
CA PRO A 228 21.78 11.88 9.96
C PRO A 228 23.08 11.58 9.22
N PHE A 229 23.02 11.02 8.01
CA PHE A 229 24.19 10.59 7.25
C PHE A 229 24.75 11.68 6.31
N SER A 230 24.18 12.89 6.34
CA SER A 230 24.65 14.04 5.56
C SER A 230 24.64 15.30 6.39
N GLY A 231 25.47 16.28 6.03
CA GLY A 231 25.34 17.66 6.53
C GLY A 231 24.03 18.33 6.11
N ASN A 232 23.74 19.47 6.71
CA ASN A 232 22.56 20.27 6.36
C ASN A 232 22.62 20.71 4.89
N HIS A 233 21.53 20.47 4.15
CA HIS A 233 21.44 20.81 2.74
C HIS A 233 19.97 21.04 2.35
N TYR A 234 19.74 21.36 1.07
CA TYR A 234 18.40 21.49 0.52
C TYR A 234 18.16 20.43 -0.55
N VAL A 235 16.95 19.89 -0.58
CA VAL A 235 16.47 19.01 -1.65
C VAL A 235 15.38 19.74 -2.43
N LYS A 236 15.38 19.57 -3.75
CA LYS A 236 14.37 20.14 -4.64
C LYS A 236 13.12 19.25 -4.66
N PHE A 237 11.96 19.88 -4.59
CA PHE A 237 10.65 19.27 -4.74
C PHE A 237 9.77 20.12 -5.66
N TYR A 238 8.66 19.56 -6.12
CA TYR A 238 7.61 20.29 -6.84
C TYR A 238 6.46 20.66 -5.90
N TRP A 239 5.94 21.88 -6.09
CA TRP A 239 4.65 22.33 -5.58
C TRP A 239 3.77 22.69 -6.78
N GLY A 240 2.94 21.73 -7.21
CA GLY A 240 2.29 21.81 -8.51
C GLY A 240 3.33 21.74 -9.63
N THR A 241 3.55 22.83 -10.35
CA THR A 241 4.56 22.93 -11.42
C THR A 241 5.80 23.73 -11.03
N GLU A 242 5.82 24.32 -9.84
CA GLU A 242 6.92 25.16 -9.36
C GLU A 242 7.93 24.34 -8.55
N GLU A 243 9.23 24.63 -8.71
CA GLU A 243 10.27 24.03 -7.86
C GLU A 243 10.36 24.78 -6.52
N ILE A 244 10.35 24.03 -5.43
CA ILE A 244 10.60 24.52 -4.07
C ILE A 244 11.80 23.80 -3.45
N LEU A 245 12.47 24.47 -2.50
CA LEU A 245 13.59 23.91 -1.75
C LEU A 245 13.14 23.54 -0.34
N MET A 246 13.37 22.29 0.04
CA MET A 246 13.07 21.80 1.38
C MET A 246 14.37 21.58 2.17
N PRO A 247 14.48 22.12 3.39
CA PRO A 247 15.65 21.92 4.21
C PRO A 247 15.73 20.48 4.73
N VAL A 248 16.92 19.91 4.66
CA VAL A 248 17.28 18.64 5.28
C VAL A 248 18.28 18.91 6.38
N TYR A 249 17.96 18.48 7.59
CA TYR A 249 18.80 18.65 8.77
C TYR A 249 19.48 17.33 9.15
N THR A 250 20.68 17.43 9.70
CA THR A 250 21.40 16.26 10.24
C THR A 250 20.75 15.74 11.53
N THR A 251 20.16 16.61 12.36
CA THR A 251 19.62 16.23 13.67
C THR A 251 18.14 16.60 13.83
N THR A 252 17.39 15.75 14.55
CA THR A 252 16.00 16.00 14.93
C THR A 252 15.85 17.28 15.74
N LYS A 253 16.80 17.52 16.66
CA LYS A 253 16.87 18.74 17.47
C LYS A 253 16.84 20.01 16.63
N GLU A 254 17.73 20.10 15.66
CA GLU A 254 17.85 21.31 14.83
C GLU A 254 16.60 21.54 13.99
N ALA A 255 16.05 20.46 13.40
CA ALA A 255 14.82 20.54 12.61
C ALA A 255 13.65 21.09 13.44
N ILE A 256 13.41 20.55 14.64
CA ILE A 256 12.29 20.99 15.48
C ILE A 256 12.49 22.41 16.01
N GLN A 257 13.73 22.80 16.34
CA GLN A 257 14.03 24.18 16.77
C GLN A 257 13.76 25.22 15.67
N LYS A 258 14.04 24.88 14.41
CA LYS A 258 13.78 25.76 13.26
C LYS A 258 12.34 25.73 12.77
N HIS A 259 11.59 24.69 13.12
CA HIS A 259 10.20 24.46 12.69
C HIS A 259 9.26 24.18 13.89
N PRO A 260 9.09 25.14 14.83
CA PRO A 260 8.38 24.93 16.09
C PRO A 260 6.87 24.67 15.93
N GLN A 261 6.29 24.98 14.76
CA GLN A 261 4.89 24.75 14.43
C GLN A 261 4.56 23.28 14.05
N VAL A 262 5.58 22.46 13.82
CA VAL A 262 5.40 21.06 13.43
C VAL A 262 4.78 20.27 14.57
N SER A 263 3.72 19.51 14.25
CA SER A 263 2.99 18.67 15.21
C SER A 263 3.09 17.19 14.92
N VAL A 264 3.44 16.80 13.69
CA VAL A 264 3.54 15.41 13.26
C VAL A 264 4.99 15.05 12.93
N PHE A 265 5.43 13.87 13.35
CA PHE A 265 6.75 13.34 13.01
C PHE A 265 6.58 11.99 12.29
N ILE A 266 7.00 11.91 11.04
CA ILE A 266 6.85 10.71 10.21
C ILE A 266 8.19 10.00 10.15
N ASN A 267 8.28 8.84 10.79
CA ASN A 267 9.53 8.13 11.01
C ASN A 267 9.71 6.97 10.03
N PHE A 268 10.58 7.15 9.03
CA PHE A 268 11.04 6.12 8.10
C PHE A 268 12.40 5.52 8.49
N ALA A 269 12.82 5.64 9.75
CA ALA A 269 13.96 4.91 10.26
C ALA A 269 13.78 3.38 10.04
N SER A 270 14.89 2.66 9.92
CA SER A 270 14.86 1.19 9.88
C SER A 270 14.32 0.63 11.21
N PHE A 271 13.77 -0.58 11.21
CA PHE A 271 13.37 -1.27 12.45
C PHE A 271 14.49 -1.33 13.50
N ARG A 272 15.76 -1.27 13.06
CA ARG A 272 16.95 -1.27 13.93
C ARG A 272 17.22 0.06 14.64
N SER A 273 16.71 1.18 14.13
CA SER A 273 16.99 2.54 14.65
C SER A 273 15.72 3.31 15.00
N VAL A 274 14.54 2.72 14.75
CA VAL A 274 13.24 3.37 14.93
C VAL A 274 12.91 3.61 16.40
N TYR A 275 13.42 2.76 17.29
CA TYR A 275 13.25 2.91 18.73
C TYR A 275 13.93 4.19 19.24
N GLU A 276 15.23 4.36 18.98
CA GLU A 276 16.01 5.50 19.47
C GLU A 276 15.49 6.81 18.87
N THR A 277 15.20 6.81 17.58
CA THR A 277 14.71 7.99 16.84
C THR A 277 13.32 8.42 17.30
N THR A 278 12.44 7.47 17.61
CA THR A 278 11.11 7.79 18.15
C THR A 278 11.20 8.29 19.58
N MET A 279 12.03 7.67 20.42
CA MET A 279 12.28 8.13 21.79
C MET A 279 12.84 9.55 21.81
N GLU A 280 13.76 9.87 20.90
CA GLU A 280 14.29 11.23 20.68
C GLU A 280 13.18 12.20 20.27
N ALA A 281 12.40 11.87 19.23
CA ALA A 281 11.33 12.74 18.73
C ALA A 281 10.29 13.08 19.82
N MET A 282 9.93 12.11 20.66
CA MET A 282 8.99 12.32 21.77
C MET A 282 9.56 13.20 22.90
N GLN A 283 10.87 13.50 22.94
CA GLN A 283 11.40 14.45 23.93
C GLN A 283 10.96 15.89 23.65
N TYR A 284 10.52 16.19 22.43
CA TYR A 284 10.17 17.53 22.01
C TYR A 284 8.66 17.77 22.13
N PRO A 285 8.19 18.67 23.01
CA PRO A 285 6.76 18.87 23.26
C PRO A 285 5.94 19.34 22.05
N GLY A 286 6.58 19.87 21.01
CA GLY A 286 5.93 20.25 19.75
C GLY A 286 5.42 19.04 18.97
N VAL A 287 6.10 17.90 19.07
CA VAL A 287 5.68 16.64 18.43
C VAL A 287 4.52 16.06 19.22
N LYS A 288 3.33 16.07 18.60
CA LYS A 288 2.08 15.58 19.19
C LYS A 288 1.67 14.22 18.63
N THR A 289 2.12 13.88 17.43
CA THR A 289 1.87 12.55 16.85
C THR A 289 3.10 12.05 16.12
N VAL A 290 3.48 10.79 16.37
CA VAL A 290 4.52 10.09 15.62
C VAL A 290 3.88 9.00 14.77
N ALA A 291 4.23 8.94 13.49
CA ALA A 291 3.89 7.83 12.62
C ALA A 291 5.14 6.95 12.39
N ILE A 292 5.07 5.69 12.77
CA ILE A 292 6.19 4.75 12.70
C ILE A 292 5.97 3.79 11.53
N ILE A 293 6.74 3.98 10.46
CA ILE A 293 6.53 3.22 9.21
C ILE A 293 7.18 1.83 9.26
N ALA A 294 8.27 1.68 10.01
CA ALA A 294 9.05 0.45 10.08
C ALA A 294 8.23 -0.76 10.53
N GLU A 295 8.34 -1.86 9.79
CA GLU A 295 7.86 -3.18 10.16
C GLU A 295 9.00 -4.01 10.76
N GLY A 296 8.68 -4.94 11.66
CA GLY A 296 9.66 -5.81 12.32
C GLY A 296 10.30 -5.19 13.56
N VAL A 297 9.63 -4.24 14.20
CA VAL A 297 10.08 -3.68 15.48
C VAL A 297 9.86 -4.72 16.59
N PRO A 298 10.86 -5.05 17.40
CA PRO A 298 10.70 -5.99 18.50
C PRO A 298 9.55 -5.60 19.45
N GLU A 299 8.67 -6.55 19.79
CA GLU A 299 7.48 -6.30 20.63
C GLU A 299 7.80 -5.61 21.96
N GLN A 300 8.95 -5.92 22.57
CA GLN A 300 9.40 -5.26 23.79
C GLN A 300 9.64 -3.76 23.57
N GLN A 301 10.38 -3.40 22.52
CA GLN A 301 10.67 -2.00 22.18
C GLN A 301 9.38 -1.24 21.88
N THR A 302 8.44 -1.85 21.15
CA THR A 302 7.15 -1.24 20.87
C THR A 302 6.36 -0.96 22.15
N ARG A 303 6.33 -1.88 23.12
CA ARG A 303 5.67 -1.63 24.42
C ARG A 303 6.31 -0.49 25.21
N GLU A 304 7.63 -0.39 25.21
CA GLU A 304 8.34 0.73 25.83
C GLU A 304 8.02 2.07 25.13
N LEU A 305 7.92 2.07 23.80
CA LEU A 305 7.48 3.24 23.03
C LEU A 305 6.04 3.64 23.38
N VAL A 306 5.11 2.69 23.46
CA VAL A 306 3.72 2.93 23.89
C VAL A 306 3.68 3.58 25.26
N GLN A 307 4.38 3.01 26.25
CA GLN A 307 4.43 3.54 27.60
C GLN A 307 5.01 4.97 27.64
N ALA A 308 6.09 5.22 26.89
CA ALA A 308 6.69 6.55 26.79
C ALA A 308 5.75 7.56 26.11
N ALA A 309 5.04 7.13 25.07
CA ALA A 309 4.07 7.95 24.34
C ALA A 309 2.89 8.34 25.24
N GLU A 310 2.33 7.41 26.00
CA GLU A 310 1.28 7.66 26.99
C GLU A 310 1.72 8.65 28.08
N ALA A 311 2.89 8.41 28.69
CA ALA A 311 3.44 9.27 29.72
C ALA A 311 3.66 10.72 29.23
N LYS A 312 4.00 10.87 27.96
CA LYS A 312 4.26 12.18 27.31
C LYS A 312 3.04 12.75 26.58
N LYS A 313 1.91 12.02 26.54
CA LYS A 313 0.69 12.37 25.82
C LYS A 313 0.93 12.64 24.33
N VAL A 314 1.75 11.80 23.70
CA VAL A 314 2.03 11.81 22.25
C VAL A 314 1.25 10.68 21.61
N GLY A 315 0.49 10.97 20.55
CA GLY A 315 -0.18 9.93 19.76
C GLY A 315 0.82 9.13 18.91
N MET A 316 0.59 7.83 18.72
CA MET A 316 1.46 6.98 17.92
C MET A 316 0.64 6.18 16.90
N ILE A 317 0.95 6.31 15.62
CA ILE A 317 0.35 5.51 14.53
C ILE A 317 1.41 4.54 14.03
N GLY A 318 1.15 3.23 14.05
CA GLY A 318 2.16 2.19 13.83
C GLY A 318 2.74 1.62 15.13
N PRO A 319 3.79 0.80 15.10
CA PRO A 319 4.65 0.46 13.95
C PRO A 319 3.99 -0.40 12.87
N ALA A 320 4.75 -0.78 11.84
CA ALA A 320 4.28 -1.62 10.72
C ALA A 320 3.04 -1.05 10.02
N THR A 321 3.04 0.26 9.75
CA THR A 321 1.93 0.95 9.08
C THR A 321 2.40 1.73 7.87
N VAL A 322 1.49 1.94 6.92
CA VAL A 322 1.66 2.96 5.88
C VAL A 322 1.35 4.37 6.39
N GLY A 323 0.61 4.47 7.51
CA GLY A 323 0.16 5.70 8.15
C GLY A 323 -1.36 5.87 8.03
N GLY A 324 -1.78 6.99 7.43
CA GLY A 324 -3.17 7.38 7.31
C GLY A 324 -3.35 8.54 6.34
N ILE A 325 -4.59 8.81 5.97
CA ILE A 325 -4.97 9.87 5.04
C ILE A 325 -6.23 10.56 5.53
N LYS A 326 -6.20 11.89 5.57
CA LYS A 326 -7.37 12.74 5.78
C LYS A 326 -7.54 13.62 4.54
N PRO A 327 -8.40 13.23 3.58
CA PRO A 327 -8.67 14.00 2.36
C PRO A 327 -8.93 15.49 2.64
N GLY A 328 -8.26 16.36 1.88
CA GLY A 328 -8.29 17.81 2.10
C GLY A 328 -7.33 18.33 3.18
N CYS A 329 -6.75 17.45 4.01
CA CYS A 329 -5.88 17.81 5.13
C CYS A 329 -4.47 17.26 4.93
N ILE A 330 -4.18 16.00 5.27
CA ILE A 330 -2.81 15.47 5.21
C ILE A 330 -2.84 14.00 4.82
N ARG A 331 -1.81 13.55 4.10
CA ARG A 331 -1.49 12.12 3.98
C ARG A 331 -0.17 11.84 4.67
N ILE A 332 -0.07 10.71 5.37
CA ILE A 332 1.18 10.28 6.00
C ILE A 332 1.97 9.44 4.98
N GLY A 333 3.13 9.95 4.57
CA GLY A 333 4.09 9.23 3.74
C GLY A 333 3.49 8.74 2.42
N ASN A 334 3.45 7.42 2.25
CA ASN A 334 3.01 6.75 1.03
C ASN A 334 1.52 6.39 1.00
N THR A 335 0.73 6.76 2.02
CA THR A 335 -0.68 6.37 2.12
C THR A 335 -1.47 6.86 0.90
N GLY A 336 -2.26 5.98 0.28
CA GLY A 336 -3.02 6.29 -0.93
C GLY A 336 -2.20 6.20 -2.23
N GLY A 337 -0.89 5.99 -2.14
CA GLY A 337 0.00 5.74 -3.26
C GLY A 337 0.16 6.90 -4.25
N MET A 338 0.22 6.56 -5.54
CA MET A 338 0.43 7.53 -6.62
C MET A 338 -0.82 8.38 -6.88
N LEU A 339 -0.64 9.52 -7.55
CA LEU A 339 -1.69 10.50 -7.77
C LEU A 339 -2.87 9.97 -8.60
N ASP A 340 -2.61 9.01 -9.50
CA ASP A 340 -3.66 8.31 -10.23
C ASP A 340 -4.65 7.62 -9.27
N ASN A 341 -4.16 6.98 -8.21
CA ASN A 341 -5.01 6.39 -7.18
C ASN A 341 -5.65 7.44 -6.27
N ILE A 342 -4.96 8.54 -5.95
CA ILE A 342 -5.57 9.68 -5.21
C ILE A 342 -6.77 10.23 -5.99
N VAL A 343 -6.67 10.35 -7.31
CA VAL A 343 -7.77 10.76 -8.19
C VAL A 343 -8.85 9.69 -8.28
N MET A 344 -8.47 8.45 -8.59
CA MET A 344 -9.40 7.33 -8.77
C MET A 344 -10.23 7.07 -7.52
N SER A 345 -9.60 7.12 -6.34
CA SER A 345 -10.25 6.95 -5.04
C SER A 345 -10.84 8.25 -4.48
N ARG A 346 -10.75 9.35 -5.23
CA ARG A 346 -11.26 10.67 -4.88
C ARG A 346 -10.79 11.15 -3.49
N LEU A 347 -9.50 10.99 -3.20
CA LEU A 347 -8.91 11.28 -1.90
C LEU A 347 -8.48 12.74 -1.75
N TYR A 348 -8.66 13.58 -2.77
CA TYR A 348 -8.32 15.01 -2.74
C TYR A 348 -9.37 15.89 -2.04
N ARG A 349 -10.50 15.30 -1.60
CA ARG A 349 -11.60 15.98 -0.92
C ARG A 349 -12.29 15.06 0.09
N PRO A 350 -12.78 15.59 1.23
CA PRO A 350 -13.42 14.78 2.25
C PRO A 350 -14.78 14.25 1.79
N GLY A 351 -15.06 12.99 2.11
CA GLY A 351 -16.42 12.44 2.17
C GLY A 351 -16.90 12.35 3.62
N SER A 352 -17.76 11.37 3.93
CA SER A 352 -18.37 11.21 5.26
C SER A 352 -17.90 9.98 6.03
N VAL A 353 -17.12 9.09 5.40
CA VAL A 353 -16.76 7.76 5.93
C VAL A 353 -15.39 7.80 6.61
N ALA A 354 -15.32 7.53 7.91
CA ALA A 354 -14.05 7.40 8.62
C ALA A 354 -13.74 5.92 8.90
N TYR A 355 -12.54 5.45 8.57
CA TYR A 355 -12.18 4.04 8.72
C TYR A 355 -10.90 3.82 9.52
N VAL A 356 -10.83 2.64 10.16
CA VAL A 356 -9.59 2.13 10.77
C VAL A 356 -9.35 0.69 10.32
N SER A 357 -8.11 0.38 9.98
CA SER A 357 -7.65 -0.94 9.53
C SER A 357 -6.33 -1.31 10.23
N LYS A 358 -6.02 -2.60 10.38
CA LYS A 358 -4.63 -3.02 10.69
C LYS A 358 -3.73 -2.95 9.46
N SER A 359 -4.21 -3.51 8.34
CA SER A 359 -3.43 -3.60 7.10
C SER A 359 -3.38 -2.27 6.35
N GLY A 360 -2.16 -1.81 6.02
CA GLY A 360 -1.95 -0.69 5.10
C GLY A 360 -2.32 -1.01 3.64
N GLY A 361 -2.16 -2.26 3.21
CA GLY A 361 -2.60 -2.69 1.87
C GLY A 361 -4.12 -2.64 1.76
N MET A 362 -4.83 -3.18 2.76
CA MET A 362 -6.29 -3.14 2.77
C MET A 362 -6.83 -1.73 3.02
N SER A 363 -6.13 -0.85 3.74
CA SER A 363 -6.60 0.54 3.89
C SER A 363 -6.74 1.24 2.54
N ASN A 364 -5.87 0.93 1.58
CA ASN A 364 -6.00 1.49 0.24
C ASN A 364 -7.07 0.80 -0.61
N GLU A 365 -7.35 -0.48 -0.35
CA GLU A 365 -8.54 -1.13 -0.90
C GLU A 365 -9.83 -0.54 -0.32
N LEU A 366 -9.85 -0.19 0.97
CA LEU A 366 -10.97 0.52 1.60
C LEU A 366 -11.19 1.90 0.97
N ASN A 367 -10.13 2.64 0.64
CA ASN A 367 -10.27 3.89 -0.13
C ASN A 367 -11.08 3.68 -1.43
N ASN A 368 -10.76 2.62 -2.17
CA ASN A 368 -11.44 2.27 -3.42
C ASN A 368 -12.87 1.74 -3.20
N ILE A 369 -13.10 0.90 -2.19
CA ILE A 369 -14.44 0.40 -1.85
C ILE A 369 -15.33 1.55 -1.40
N VAL A 370 -14.84 2.41 -0.50
CA VAL A 370 -15.60 3.53 0.04
C VAL A 370 -15.93 4.54 -1.05
N CYS A 371 -14.99 4.91 -1.93
CA CYS A 371 -15.27 5.88 -2.99
C CYS A 371 -16.30 5.39 -4.02
N ARG A 372 -16.42 4.07 -4.21
CA ARG A 372 -17.39 3.43 -5.11
C ARG A 372 -18.79 3.33 -4.50
N ASN A 373 -18.88 3.23 -3.17
CA ASN A 373 -20.11 2.89 -2.47
C ASN A 373 -20.67 4.02 -1.58
N SER A 374 -19.99 5.16 -1.49
CA SER A 374 -20.39 6.33 -0.69
C SER A 374 -19.94 7.66 -1.34
N ASP A 375 -19.94 8.78 -0.59
CA ASP A 375 -19.33 10.06 -1.00
C ASP A 375 -17.80 10.10 -0.87
N GLY A 376 -17.20 9.13 -0.16
CA GLY A 376 -15.76 8.98 -0.03
C GLY A 376 -15.26 9.03 1.41
N VAL A 377 -13.94 8.97 1.54
CA VAL A 377 -13.26 8.91 2.84
C VAL A 377 -13.21 10.30 3.49
N TYR A 378 -13.60 10.38 4.77
CA TYR A 378 -13.39 11.52 5.64
C TYR A 378 -11.99 11.48 6.28
N GLU A 379 -11.65 10.38 6.93
CA GLU A 379 -10.34 10.11 7.50
C GLU A 379 -10.11 8.59 7.58
N GLY A 380 -8.94 8.12 7.15
CA GLY A 380 -8.59 6.71 7.14
C GLY A 380 -7.24 6.47 7.81
N VAL A 381 -7.18 5.54 8.76
CA VAL A 381 -5.94 5.19 9.46
C VAL A 381 -5.66 3.68 9.37
N ALA A 382 -4.42 3.33 9.06
CA ALA A 382 -3.90 2.00 9.31
C ALA A 382 -3.13 2.02 10.64
N ILE A 383 -3.58 1.29 11.66
CA ILE A 383 -2.93 1.28 12.98
C ILE A 383 -1.63 0.48 13.00
N GLY A 384 -1.47 -0.45 12.04
CA GLY A 384 -0.31 -1.32 11.90
C GLY A 384 -0.62 -2.79 12.17
N GLY A 385 0.21 -3.67 11.59
CA GLY A 385 0.09 -5.13 11.74
C GLY A 385 0.81 -5.72 12.97
N ASP A 386 1.57 -4.89 13.70
CA ASP A 386 2.28 -5.32 14.90
C ASP A 386 1.30 -5.71 16.03
N ARG A 387 1.76 -6.56 16.94
CA ARG A 387 0.96 -7.06 18.06
C ARG A 387 0.49 -5.97 19.01
N TYR A 388 1.32 -4.96 19.22
CA TYR A 388 1.08 -3.85 20.14
C TYR A 388 1.11 -2.52 19.35
N PRO A 389 0.07 -2.21 18.55
CA PRO A 389 0.05 -0.96 17.81
C PRO A 389 0.03 0.23 18.79
N GLY A 390 0.64 1.34 18.38
CA GLY A 390 0.77 2.54 19.20
C GLY A 390 -0.53 3.27 19.50
N SER A 391 -1.55 2.98 18.71
CA SER A 391 -2.93 3.40 18.90
C SER A 391 -3.83 2.24 18.50
N ARG A 392 -4.92 2.08 19.25
CA ARG A 392 -5.86 0.98 19.09
C ARG A 392 -7.08 1.46 18.31
N PHE A 393 -7.93 0.52 17.88
CA PHE A 393 -9.16 0.86 17.17
C PHE A 393 -10.03 1.87 17.94
N LEU A 394 -10.18 1.66 19.25
CA LEU A 394 -10.97 2.53 20.12
C LEU A 394 -10.48 3.98 20.08
N ASP A 395 -9.16 4.22 20.12
CA ASP A 395 -8.59 5.58 20.15
C ASP A 395 -9.02 6.41 18.93
N HIS A 396 -9.01 5.78 17.75
CA HIS A 396 -9.45 6.43 16.52
C HIS A 396 -10.97 6.54 16.42
N PHE A 397 -11.73 5.53 16.85
CA PHE A 397 -13.19 5.56 16.82
C PHE A 397 -13.76 6.62 17.77
N LEU A 398 -13.13 6.87 18.92
CA LEU A 398 -13.50 7.96 19.81
C LEU A 398 -13.26 9.32 19.14
N ARG A 399 -12.13 9.52 18.45
CA ARG A 399 -11.89 10.73 17.65
C ARG A 399 -12.96 10.91 16.58
N TYR A 400 -13.30 9.85 15.85
CA TYR A 400 -14.29 9.91 14.80
C TYR A 400 -15.70 10.10 15.33
N GLN A 401 -16.02 9.59 16.52
CA GLN A 401 -17.29 9.88 17.19
C GLN A 401 -17.39 11.37 17.53
N ASP A 402 -16.31 11.98 18.00
CA ASP A 402 -16.29 13.37 18.46
C ASP A 402 -16.14 14.38 17.30
N ASP A 403 -15.70 13.93 16.12
CA ASP A 403 -15.61 14.75 14.91
C ASP A 403 -16.97 14.81 14.17
N ALA A 404 -17.55 16.00 14.05
CA ALA A 404 -18.83 16.17 13.37
C ALA A 404 -18.80 15.83 11.87
N GLY A 405 -17.63 15.83 11.21
CA GLY A 405 -17.48 15.52 9.79
C GLY A 405 -17.60 14.01 9.49
N ALA A 406 -17.15 13.16 10.41
CA ALA A 406 -17.34 11.71 10.29
C ALA A 406 -18.80 11.36 10.62
N LYS A 407 -19.55 10.85 9.64
CA LYS A 407 -20.96 10.44 9.84
C LYS A 407 -21.14 8.93 9.94
N PHE A 408 -20.19 8.19 9.38
CA PHE A 408 -20.26 6.76 9.18
C PHE A 408 -18.88 6.16 9.47
N LEU A 409 -18.83 5.14 10.33
CA LEU A 409 -17.58 4.53 10.79
C LEU A 409 -17.39 3.14 10.17
N LEU A 410 -16.16 2.83 9.78
CA LEU A 410 -15.81 1.57 9.12
C LEU A 410 -14.61 0.90 9.82
N LEU A 411 -14.80 -0.31 10.31
CA LEU A 411 -13.76 -1.13 10.92
C LEU A 411 -13.36 -2.28 9.99
N LEU A 412 -12.06 -2.39 9.70
CA LEU A 412 -11.48 -3.62 9.18
C LEU A 412 -10.56 -4.23 10.25
N GLY A 413 -11.14 -5.11 11.04
CA GLY A 413 -10.45 -5.88 12.08
C GLY A 413 -9.74 -7.10 11.50
N GLU A 414 -9.10 -7.87 12.38
CA GLU A 414 -8.34 -9.05 11.99
C GLU A 414 -8.38 -10.10 13.10
N VAL A 415 -8.13 -11.36 12.75
CA VAL A 415 -7.83 -12.43 13.71
C VAL A 415 -6.68 -12.04 14.66
N GLY A 416 -6.76 -12.51 15.91
CA GLY A 416 -5.75 -12.25 16.94
C GLY A 416 -6.02 -11.00 17.78
N GLY A 417 -5.80 -11.12 19.09
CA GLY A 417 -6.10 -10.05 20.07
C GLY A 417 -7.59 -9.78 20.27
N THR A 418 -7.92 -8.78 21.09
CA THR A 418 -9.29 -8.50 21.55
C THR A 418 -9.70 -7.04 21.41
N ASP A 419 -8.98 -6.23 20.64
CA ASP A 419 -9.19 -4.79 20.49
C ASP A 419 -10.60 -4.43 19.98
N GLU A 420 -11.21 -5.29 19.17
CA GLU A 420 -12.57 -5.07 18.66
C GLU A 420 -13.65 -5.14 19.76
N TYR A 421 -13.41 -5.85 20.86
CA TYR A 421 -14.36 -5.91 21.98
C TYR A 421 -14.41 -4.59 22.76
N ASP A 422 -13.32 -3.83 22.80
CA ASP A 422 -13.29 -2.51 23.43
C ASP A 422 -14.26 -1.54 22.69
N LEU A 423 -14.42 -1.71 21.36
CA LEU A 423 -15.43 -0.98 20.59
C LEU A 423 -16.85 -1.42 20.92
N ILE A 424 -17.08 -2.74 21.06
CA ILE A 424 -18.37 -3.30 21.46
C ILE A 424 -18.79 -2.71 22.82
N ASP A 425 -17.88 -2.66 23.77
CA ASP A 425 -18.13 -2.09 25.09
C ASP A 425 -18.42 -0.59 25.02
N ALA A 426 -17.71 0.16 24.17
CA ALA A 426 -17.98 1.58 23.95
C ALA A 426 -19.36 1.83 23.31
N VAL A 427 -19.82 0.98 22.40
CA VAL A 427 -21.18 1.04 21.83
C VAL A 427 -22.22 0.70 22.88
N LYS A 428 -22.04 -0.38 23.65
CA LYS A 428 -22.96 -0.77 24.74
C LYS A 428 -23.11 0.29 25.81
N ARG A 429 -22.03 1.02 26.14
CA ARG A 429 -22.04 2.14 27.09
C ARG A 429 -22.64 3.42 26.49
N GLY A 430 -23.00 3.44 25.21
CA GLY A 430 -23.51 4.61 24.51
C GLY A 430 -22.44 5.68 24.23
N ARG A 431 -21.15 5.33 24.35
CA ARG A 431 -20.04 6.25 24.06
C ARG A 431 -19.82 6.43 22.56
N ILE A 432 -20.03 5.37 21.78
CA ILE A 432 -20.08 5.42 20.31
C ILE A 432 -21.54 5.24 19.88
N THR A 433 -22.05 6.20 19.12
CA THR A 433 -23.45 6.24 18.69
C THR A 433 -23.61 6.32 17.18
N LYS A 434 -22.54 6.65 16.45
CA LYS A 434 -22.54 6.65 14.99
C LYS A 434 -22.61 5.22 14.46
N PRO A 435 -23.25 4.99 13.30
CA PRO A 435 -23.33 3.67 12.70
C PRO A 435 -21.93 3.16 12.34
N ILE A 436 -21.69 1.89 12.68
CA ILE A 436 -20.43 1.20 12.42
C ILE A 436 -20.70 0.03 11.47
N VAL A 437 -20.03 0.03 10.32
CA VAL A 437 -19.84 -1.19 9.52
C VAL A 437 -18.52 -1.82 9.93
N ALA A 438 -18.51 -3.13 10.18
CA ALA A 438 -17.32 -3.82 10.66
C ALA A 438 -17.16 -5.20 10.03
N TRP A 439 -15.92 -5.57 9.75
CA TRP A 439 -15.55 -6.93 9.36
C TRP A 439 -14.16 -7.28 9.91
N CYS A 440 -14.04 -8.42 10.57
CA CYS A 440 -12.76 -9.03 10.93
C CYS A 440 -12.40 -10.09 9.89
N VAL A 441 -11.22 -9.95 9.29
CA VAL A 441 -10.64 -10.95 8.36
C VAL A 441 -9.91 -12.06 9.12
N GLY A 442 -9.74 -13.22 8.49
CA GLY A 442 -9.13 -14.42 9.08
C GLY A 442 -10.15 -15.49 9.47
N THR A 443 -11.31 -15.52 8.82
CA THR A 443 -12.34 -16.56 9.02
C THR A 443 -11.86 -17.94 8.58
N CYS A 444 -10.96 -18.01 7.59
CA CYS A 444 -10.34 -19.25 7.12
C CYS A 444 -9.46 -19.96 8.17
N ALA A 445 -9.10 -19.29 9.27
CA ALA A 445 -8.31 -19.90 10.34
C ALA A 445 -8.92 -21.21 10.84
N SER A 446 -10.26 -21.29 10.88
CA SER A 446 -11.02 -22.47 11.27
C SER A 446 -10.95 -23.64 10.27
N CYS A 447 -10.53 -23.38 9.03
CA CYS A 447 -10.39 -24.39 7.99
C CYS A 447 -9.04 -25.13 8.03
N PHE A 448 -8.07 -24.60 8.77
CA PHE A 448 -6.75 -25.19 8.89
C PHE A 448 -6.71 -26.19 10.06
N ALA A 449 -6.05 -27.34 9.84
CA ALA A 449 -5.90 -28.36 10.87
C ALA A 449 -4.95 -27.94 12.01
N THR A 450 -4.10 -26.94 11.77
CA THR A 450 -3.12 -26.41 12.71
C THR A 450 -3.25 -24.91 12.81
N GLU A 451 -2.83 -24.34 13.94
CA GLU A 451 -2.71 -22.89 14.08
C GLU A 451 -1.81 -22.32 12.98
N VAL A 452 -2.31 -21.29 12.28
CA VAL A 452 -1.57 -20.58 11.24
C VAL A 452 -1.27 -19.18 11.75
N GLN A 453 0.02 -18.83 11.80
CA GLN A 453 0.47 -17.45 11.93
C GLN A 453 0.30 -16.77 10.56
N PHE A 454 -0.58 -15.78 10.46
CA PHE A 454 -0.70 -14.98 9.26
C PHE A 454 0.41 -13.92 9.18
N GLY A 455 0.53 -13.23 8.04
CA GLY A 455 1.67 -12.36 7.73
C GLY A 455 1.91 -11.22 8.73
N HIS A 456 0.85 -10.61 9.27
CA HIS A 456 1.01 -9.61 10.33
C HIS A 456 1.40 -10.27 11.66
N ALA A 457 2.34 -9.67 12.40
CA ALA A 457 2.82 -10.21 13.67
C ALA A 457 1.70 -10.44 14.70
N GLY A 458 0.68 -9.55 14.73
CA GLY A 458 -0.47 -9.68 15.62
C GLY A 458 -1.55 -10.68 15.17
N ALA A 459 -1.44 -11.25 13.97
CA ALA A 459 -2.48 -12.08 13.36
C ALA A 459 -2.34 -13.57 13.74
N GLN A 460 -2.46 -13.83 15.04
CA GLN A 460 -2.48 -15.16 15.65
C GLN A 460 -3.58 -15.21 16.71
N ALA A 461 -4.55 -16.12 16.56
CA ALA A 461 -5.54 -16.37 17.60
C ALA A 461 -5.00 -17.39 18.60
N ARG A 462 -5.02 -17.06 19.90
CA ARG A 462 -4.62 -17.97 21.00
C ARG A 462 -5.80 -18.58 21.76
N GLY A 463 -7.01 -18.23 21.36
CA GLY A 463 -8.26 -18.74 21.93
C GLY A 463 -9.47 -18.27 21.13
N ASP A 464 -10.63 -18.85 21.42
CA ASP A 464 -11.85 -18.67 20.62
C ASP A 464 -12.26 -17.20 20.47
N MET A 465 -12.11 -16.40 21.53
CA MET A 465 -12.43 -14.98 21.53
C MET A 465 -11.60 -14.16 20.53
N GLU A 466 -10.39 -14.62 20.21
CA GLU A 466 -9.48 -13.95 19.28
C GLU A 466 -9.74 -14.34 17.81
N THR A 467 -10.62 -15.31 17.56
CA THR A 467 -10.97 -15.73 16.19
C THR A 467 -11.79 -14.65 15.48
N ALA A 468 -11.56 -14.47 14.18
CA ALA A 468 -12.31 -13.51 13.37
C ALA A 468 -13.83 -13.80 13.39
N ALA A 469 -14.21 -15.09 13.35
CA ALA A 469 -15.61 -15.51 13.40
C ALA A 469 -16.30 -15.11 14.72
N ALA A 470 -15.65 -15.33 15.88
CA ALA A 470 -16.20 -14.94 17.18
C ALA A 470 -16.35 -13.41 17.28
N LYS A 471 -15.35 -12.65 16.83
CA LYS A 471 -15.41 -11.18 16.79
C LYS A 471 -16.54 -10.69 15.89
N ASN A 472 -16.68 -11.22 14.68
CA ASN A 472 -17.77 -10.86 13.75
C ASN A 472 -19.15 -11.14 14.35
N LYS A 473 -19.31 -12.29 15.02
CA LYS A 473 -20.55 -12.63 15.74
C LYS A 473 -20.83 -11.63 16.87
N ALA A 474 -19.85 -11.36 17.73
CA ALA A 474 -19.99 -10.45 18.85
C ALA A 474 -20.29 -9.00 18.42
N MET A 475 -19.65 -8.52 17.34
CA MET A 475 -19.94 -7.21 16.77
C MET A 475 -21.37 -7.13 16.22
N ARG A 476 -21.85 -8.18 15.52
CA ARG A 476 -23.23 -8.25 15.03
C ARG A 476 -24.24 -8.21 16.18
N GLU A 477 -24.02 -8.98 17.24
CA GLU A 477 -24.86 -8.97 18.45
C GLU A 477 -24.86 -7.62 19.19
N ALA A 478 -23.77 -6.86 19.07
CA ALA A 478 -23.64 -5.52 19.65
C ALA A 478 -24.30 -4.41 18.81
N GLY A 479 -24.88 -4.74 17.64
CA GLY A 479 -25.57 -3.79 16.77
C GLY A 479 -24.70 -3.17 15.66
N PHE A 480 -23.52 -3.73 15.40
CA PHE A 480 -22.69 -3.31 14.26
C PHE A 480 -23.28 -3.90 12.98
N HIS A 481 -23.12 -3.20 11.86
CA HIS A 481 -23.43 -3.72 10.55
C HIS A 481 -22.28 -4.62 10.08
N VAL A 482 -22.45 -5.95 10.16
CA VAL A 482 -21.42 -6.94 9.83
C VAL A 482 -21.86 -7.76 8.61
N PRO A 483 -21.13 -7.72 7.48
CA PRO A 483 -21.47 -8.51 6.29
C PRO A 483 -21.24 -10.00 6.55
N ASP A 484 -21.71 -10.87 5.64
CA ASP A 484 -21.51 -12.32 5.76
C ASP A 484 -20.08 -12.74 5.33
N SER A 485 -19.48 -11.98 4.41
CA SER A 485 -18.14 -12.20 3.87
C SER A 485 -17.56 -10.87 3.37
N PHE A 486 -16.24 -10.82 3.14
CA PHE A 486 -15.57 -9.58 2.72
C PHE A 486 -16.10 -9.03 1.39
N ASP A 487 -16.47 -9.90 0.44
CA ASP A 487 -17.02 -9.49 -0.86
C ASP A 487 -18.42 -8.86 -0.79
N LYS A 488 -19.13 -8.97 0.34
CA LYS A 488 -20.40 -8.27 0.61
C LYS A 488 -20.23 -6.92 1.30
N LEU A 489 -19.02 -6.60 1.76
CA LEU A 489 -18.71 -5.31 2.39
C LEU A 489 -19.09 -4.09 1.51
N PRO A 490 -18.82 -4.08 0.18
CA PRO A 490 -19.21 -2.96 -0.68
C PRO A 490 -20.72 -2.68 -0.66
N GLU A 491 -21.53 -3.73 -0.76
CA GLU A 491 -22.99 -3.64 -0.77
C GLU A 491 -23.51 -3.08 0.56
N LEU A 492 -23.02 -3.60 1.69
CA LEU A 492 -23.43 -3.16 3.01
C LEU A 492 -23.05 -1.69 3.29
N ILE A 493 -21.87 -1.26 2.84
CA ILE A 493 -21.46 0.15 2.90
C ILE A 493 -22.45 1.02 2.12
N ASN A 494 -22.82 0.61 0.91
CA ASN A 494 -23.76 1.36 0.08
C ASN A 494 -25.16 1.45 0.72
N GLN A 495 -25.64 0.36 1.31
CA GLN A 495 -26.94 0.32 1.99
C GLN A 495 -26.99 1.29 3.18
N VAL A 496 -26.00 1.23 4.08
CA VAL A 496 -25.94 2.12 5.25
C VAL A 496 -25.77 3.58 4.82
N TYR A 497 -24.91 3.84 3.84
CA TYR A 497 -24.72 5.19 3.30
C TYR A 497 -26.02 5.76 2.70
N THR A 498 -26.73 4.97 1.90
CA THR A 498 -28.00 5.35 1.28
C THR A 498 -29.05 5.70 2.34
N GLN A 499 -29.14 4.89 3.39
CA GLN A 499 -30.02 5.17 4.52
C GLN A 499 -29.71 6.52 5.17
N LEU A 500 -28.43 6.81 5.44
CA LEU A 500 -28.01 8.07 6.06
C LEU A 500 -28.27 9.31 5.17
N VAL A 501 -28.21 9.16 3.84
CA VAL A 501 -28.60 10.21 2.89
C VAL A 501 -30.12 10.42 2.92
N GLN A 502 -30.91 9.35 2.93
CA GLN A 502 -32.38 9.42 2.99
C GLN A 502 -32.88 10.00 4.32
N GLU A 503 -32.19 9.73 5.42
CA GLU A 503 -32.47 10.33 6.74
C GLU A 503 -32.02 11.79 6.86
N GLY A 504 -31.27 12.30 5.87
CA GLY A 504 -30.76 13.67 5.86
C GLY A 504 -29.54 13.90 6.76
N VAL A 505 -28.94 12.83 7.29
CA VAL A 505 -27.70 12.89 8.10
C VAL A 505 -26.50 13.24 7.24
N ILE A 506 -26.45 12.67 6.03
CA ILE A 506 -25.46 12.99 5.01
C ILE A 506 -26.14 13.77 3.91
N LYS A 507 -25.53 14.89 3.49
CA LYS A 507 -25.97 15.67 2.34
C LYS A 507 -24.91 15.55 1.25
N GLU A 508 -25.27 14.89 0.16
CA GLU A 508 -24.37 14.77 -0.98
C GLU A 508 -24.07 16.14 -1.59
N THR A 509 -22.80 16.41 -1.80
CA THR A 509 -22.34 17.56 -2.58
C THR A 509 -21.99 17.09 -3.99
N PRO A 510 -22.30 17.89 -5.02
CA PRO A 510 -21.82 17.61 -6.37
C PRO A 510 -20.30 17.47 -6.38
N GLU A 511 -19.80 16.47 -7.11
CA GLU A 511 -18.36 16.29 -7.27
C GLU A 511 -17.78 17.53 -7.96
N GLY A 512 -16.75 18.12 -7.35
CA GLY A 512 -16.04 19.25 -7.94
C GLY A 512 -15.18 18.85 -9.14
N GLU A 513 -14.49 19.83 -9.72
CA GLU A 513 -13.49 19.54 -10.76
C GLU A 513 -12.35 18.70 -10.17
N THR A 514 -12.07 17.58 -10.83
CA THR A 514 -10.89 16.77 -10.54
C THR A 514 -9.64 17.61 -10.77
N PRO A 515 -8.75 17.77 -9.75
CA PRO A 515 -7.49 18.47 -9.93
C PRO A 515 -6.69 17.86 -11.07
N GLN A 516 -6.18 18.68 -11.99
CA GLN A 516 -5.26 18.19 -13.01
C GLN A 516 -3.93 17.85 -12.36
N VAL A 517 -3.50 16.61 -12.57
CA VAL A 517 -2.21 16.12 -12.12
C VAL A 517 -1.17 16.49 -13.17
N PRO A 518 -0.17 17.32 -12.85
CA PRO A 518 0.97 17.49 -13.73
C PRO A 518 1.64 16.13 -13.90
N MET A 519 1.77 15.68 -15.14
CA MET A 519 2.40 14.38 -15.40
C MET A 519 3.92 14.52 -15.33
N ASP A 520 4.55 13.70 -14.49
CA ASP A 520 6.01 13.61 -14.44
C ASP A 520 6.59 13.30 -15.82
N TYR A 521 7.67 14.00 -16.18
CA TYR A 521 8.34 13.79 -17.46
C TYR A 521 8.82 12.34 -17.64
N THR A 522 9.33 11.71 -16.58
CA THR A 522 9.75 10.31 -16.60
C THR A 522 8.59 9.37 -16.90
N TRP A 523 7.40 9.66 -16.35
CA TRP A 523 6.18 8.91 -16.59
C TRP A 523 5.64 9.11 -18.01
N ALA A 524 5.53 10.37 -18.45
CA ALA A 524 5.10 10.71 -19.80
C ALA A 524 6.01 10.07 -20.87
N LYS A 525 7.33 10.03 -20.62
CA LYS A 525 8.30 9.36 -21.50
C LYS A 525 8.07 7.85 -21.54
N LYS A 526 7.84 7.21 -20.38
CA LYS A 526 7.55 5.76 -20.31
C LYS A 526 6.27 5.38 -21.05
N LEU A 527 5.23 6.22 -20.97
CA LEU A 527 3.97 6.04 -21.70
C LEU A 527 4.07 6.39 -23.19
N GLY A 528 5.22 6.90 -23.67
CA GLY A 528 5.40 7.31 -25.06
C GLY A 528 4.64 8.59 -25.44
N MET A 529 4.13 9.34 -24.46
CA MET A 529 3.37 10.59 -24.67
C MET A 529 4.27 11.76 -25.07
N VAL A 530 5.53 11.73 -24.65
CA VAL A 530 6.53 12.75 -24.97
C VAL A 530 7.79 12.11 -25.52
N ARG A 531 8.44 12.83 -26.45
CA ARG A 531 9.79 12.52 -26.91
C ARG A 531 10.72 13.65 -26.49
N LYS A 532 11.86 13.30 -25.92
CA LYS A 532 12.97 14.23 -25.69
C LYS A 532 14.20 13.69 -26.41
N PRO A 533 14.87 14.50 -27.25
CA PRO A 533 16.12 14.09 -27.84
C PRO A 533 17.15 13.78 -26.75
N ALA A 534 18.00 12.79 -26.99
CA ALA A 534 19.11 12.52 -26.09
C ALA A 534 20.15 13.64 -26.23
N ASN A 535 20.55 14.26 -25.11
CA ASN A 535 21.58 15.31 -25.11
C ASN A 535 23.00 14.74 -25.20
N PHE A 536 23.17 13.45 -24.85
CA PHE A 536 24.44 12.76 -24.83
C PHE A 536 24.30 11.43 -25.57
N ILE A 537 25.34 11.04 -26.29
CA ILE A 537 25.45 9.75 -26.98
C ILE A 537 26.73 9.09 -26.46
N SER A 538 26.57 7.91 -25.84
CA SER A 538 27.70 7.03 -25.49
C SER A 538 27.62 5.77 -26.35
N SER A 539 28.77 5.29 -26.84
CA SER A 539 28.86 4.09 -27.68
C SER A 539 29.95 3.10 -27.23
N ILE A 540 30.62 3.37 -26.11
CA ILE A 540 31.80 2.61 -25.66
C ILE A 540 31.50 1.71 -24.45
N ALA A 541 30.56 2.11 -23.59
CA ALA A 541 30.17 1.34 -22.42
C ALA A 541 28.67 1.53 -22.14
N ASP A 542 28.04 0.48 -21.60
CA ASP A 542 26.67 0.49 -21.10
C ASP A 542 26.63 -0.21 -19.74
N ASP A 543 26.34 0.58 -18.70
CA ASP A 543 26.28 0.18 -17.29
C ASP A 543 24.83 0.10 -16.77
N ARG A 544 23.84 0.23 -17.65
CA ARG A 544 22.41 0.27 -17.27
C ARG A 544 21.77 -1.12 -17.16
N GLY A 545 22.40 -2.15 -17.72
CA GLY A 545 21.91 -3.52 -17.71
C GLY A 545 22.35 -4.29 -16.45
N GLU A 546 21.94 -5.56 -16.36
CA GLU A 546 22.35 -6.47 -15.27
C GLU A 546 23.88 -6.67 -15.20
N GLU A 547 24.54 -6.61 -16.36
CA GLU A 547 25.99 -6.62 -16.46
C GLU A 547 26.50 -5.39 -17.20
N LEU A 548 27.65 -4.90 -16.74
CA LEU A 548 28.44 -3.90 -17.44
C LEU A 548 28.86 -4.46 -18.81
N LYS A 549 28.69 -3.65 -19.86
CA LYS A 549 29.14 -3.98 -21.21
C LYS A 549 30.18 -3.00 -21.72
N TYR A 550 31.25 -3.52 -22.31
CA TYR A 550 32.24 -2.75 -23.06
C TYR A 550 32.06 -3.01 -24.55
N CYS A 551 31.64 -1.96 -25.28
CA CYS A 551 31.30 -2.04 -26.70
C CYS A 551 30.36 -3.21 -27.05
N GLY A 552 29.40 -3.51 -26.17
CA GLY A 552 28.42 -4.59 -26.34
C GLY A 552 28.88 -5.97 -25.84
N VAL A 553 30.16 -6.15 -25.52
CA VAL A 553 30.69 -7.37 -24.87
C VAL A 553 30.45 -7.28 -23.38
N THR A 554 29.87 -8.30 -22.77
CA THR A 554 29.65 -8.31 -21.32
C THR A 554 30.97 -8.40 -20.55
N ILE A 555 31.00 -7.84 -19.35
CA ILE A 555 32.20 -7.90 -18.51
C ILE A 555 32.59 -9.35 -18.19
N THR A 556 31.62 -10.26 -18.07
CA THR A 556 31.86 -11.68 -17.87
C THR A 556 32.53 -12.32 -19.09
N GLU A 557 32.07 -12.02 -20.30
CA GLU A 557 32.72 -12.47 -21.53
C GLU A 557 34.15 -11.91 -21.67
N VAL A 558 34.39 -10.65 -21.27
CA VAL A 558 35.73 -10.04 -21.27
C VAL A 558 36.71 -10.85 -20.41
N PHE A 559 36.29 -11.31 -19.22
CA PHE A 559 37.11 -12.17 -18.37
C PHE A 559 37.22 -13.60 -18.90
N GLN A 560 36.12 -14.19 -19.38
CA GLN A 560 36.11 -15.56 -19.94
C GLN A 560 37.00 -15.71 -21.17
N GLN A 561 37.13 -14.65 -21.98
CA GLN A 561 38.00 -14.61 -23.15
C GLN A 561 39.42 -14.15 -22.83
N GLU A 562 39.77 -13.94 -21.55
CA GLU A 562 41.10 -13.52 -21.09
C GLU A 562 41.62 -12.28 -21.85
N MET A 563 40.75 -11.32 -22.15
CA MET A 563 41.06 -10.23 -23.09
C MET A 563 42.19 -9.29 -22.64
N GLY A 564 42.51 -9.27 -21.34
CA GLY A 564 43.55 -8.41 -20.77
C GLY A 564 43.24 -6.91 -20.87
N ILE A 565 44.21 -6.08 -20.46
CA ILE A 565 44.09 -4.61 -20.53
C ILE A 565 44.04 -4.17 -21.99
N GLY A 566 44.85 -4.78 -22.85
CA GLY A 566 44.91 -4.46 -24.28
C GLY A 566 43.60 -4.75 -25.00
N GLY A 567 42.91 -5.85 -24.65
CA GLY A 567 41.61 -6.18 -25.20
C GLY A 567 40.50 -5.25 -24.72
N VAL A 568 40.49 -4.88 -23.43
CA VAL A 568 39.54 -3.88 -22.90
C VAL A 568 39.74 -2.52 -23.57
N LEU A 569 40.98 -2.06 -23.71
CA LEU A 569 41.29 -0.83 -24.45
C LEU A 569 40.83 -0.92 -25.90
N SER A 570 40.95 -2.10 -26.53
CA SER A 570 40.46 -2.27 -27.89
C SER A 570 38.94 -2.07 -28.02
N LEU A 571 38.18 -2.57 -27.05
CA LEU A 571 36.73 -2.39 -27.00
C LEU A 571 36.37 -0.93 -26.70
N LEU A 572 37.01 -0.30 -25.71
CA LEU A 572 36.64 1.04 -25.26
C LEU A 572 37.11 2.15 -26.21
N TRP A 573 38.32 2.06 -26.74
CA TRP A 573 38.91 3.13 -27.57
C TRP A 573 38.60 2.93 -29.05
N PHE A 574 38.70 1.69 -29.53
CA PHE A 574 38.54 1.39 -30.96
C PHE A 574 37.18 0.79 -31.32
N ARG A 575 36.37 0.43 -30.32
CA ARG A 575 35.04 -0.21 -30.50
C ARG A 575 35.12 -1.49 -31.32
N ARG A 576 36.20 -2.25 -31.14
CA ARG A 576 36.50 -3.48 -31.88
C ARG A 576 37.25 -4.45 -30.99
N ASN A 577 36.97 -5.74 -31.15
CA ASN A 577 37.82 -6.78 -30.58
C ASN A 577 39.05 -6.96 -31.50
N LEU A 578 40.19 -6.39 -31.11
CA LEU A 578 41.42 -6.48 -31.89
C LEU A 578 42.08 -7.87 -31.75
N PRO A 579 42.84 -8.34 -32.75
CA PRO A 579 43.55 -9.61 -32.65
C PRO A 579 44.51 -9.65 -31.45
N PRO A 580 44.77 -10.82 -30.85
CA PRO A 580 45.64 -10.96 -29.67
C PRO A 580 47.04 -10.36 -29.82
N ALA A 581 47.63 -10.40 -31.01
CA ALA A 581 48.93 -9.79 -31.27
C ALA A 581 48.88 -8.26 -31.10
N CYS A 582 47.79 -7.62 -31.52
CA CYS A 582 47.58 -6.18 -31.39
C CYS A 582 47.29 -5.78 -29.94
N THR A 583 46.46 -6.55 -29.23
CA THR A 583 46.15 -6.27 -27.82
C THR A 583 47.40 -6.43 -26.95
N LYS A 584 48.20 -7.48 -27.17
CA LYS A 584 49.48 -7.69 -26.49
C LYS A 584 50.50 -6.58 -26.80
N PHE A 585 50.54 -6.09 -28.04
CA PHE A 585 51.38 -4.95 -28.40
C PHE A 585 50.97 -3.67 -27.66
N ILE A 586 49.66 -3.41 -27.54
CA ILE A 586 49.14 -2.30 -26.73
C ILE A 586 49.61 -2.42 -25.27
N GLU A 587 49.51 -3.62 -24.69
CA GLU A 587 49.99 -3.87 -23.32
C GLU A 587 51.49 -3.65 -23.18
N MET A 588 52.28 -4.08 -24.16
CA MET A 588 53.73 -3.83 -24.19
C MET A 588 54.04 -2.34 -24.16
N ILE A 589 53.33 -1.52 -24.96
CA ILE A 589 53.50 -0.07 -24.95
C ILE A 589 53.19 0.53 -23.58
N LEU A 590 52.21 0.01 -22.84
CA LEU A 590 51.85 0.54 -21.52
C LEU A 590 52.85 0.16 -20.42
N MET A 591 53.70 -0.85 -20.66
CA MET A 591 54.69 -1.33 -19.68
C MET A 591 56.03 -0.59 -19.76
N VAL A 592 56.39 -0.06 -20.94
CA VAL A 592 57.55 0.83 -21.15
C VAL A 592 57.18 2.28 -20.94
#